data_AF-A5GR05-F1
#
_entry.id   AF-A5GR05-F1
#
_cell.length_a   1.000
_cell.length_b   1.000
_cell.length_c   1.000
_cell.angle_alpha   90.00
_cell.angle_beta   90.00
_cell.angle_gamma   90.00
#
_symmetry.space_group_name_H-M   'P 1'
#
loop_
_entity.id
_entity.type
_entity.pdbx_description
1 polymer ?
#
loop_
_entity_poly.entity_id
_entity_poly.type
_entity_poly.pdbx_seq_one_letter_code
_entity_poly.pdbx_strand_id
1 'polypeptide(L)'
;MAADPLTSAVSDRICAHMNDDHAEAVVAYARHYGGAENPSQARMLKVEPERMLLDVDGSELSIAFDHTLSDSEDAHRTLVAMLRAMPQPGNAD
;
A
#
# COMPACT_ATOMS: atom_id res chain seq x y z
N MET A 1 20.74 -13.55 6.75
CA MET A 1 20.84 -12.64 5.59
C MET A 1 20.18 -11.35 6.02
N ALA A 2 20.89 -10.23 5.93
CA ALA A 2 20.40 -8.95 6.42
C ALA A 2 19.25 -8.51 5.51
N ALA A 3 18.09 -8.26 6.10
CA ALA A 3 17.01 -7.61 5.39
C ALA A 3 17.47 -6.18 5.06
N ASP A 4 17.28 -5.78 3.80
CA ASP A 4 17.60 -4.42 3.39
C ASP A 4 16.64 -3.47 4.11
N PRO A 5 17.16 -2.51 4.89
CA PRO A 5 16.34 -1.57 5.63
C PRO A 5 15.40 -0.85 4.67
N LEU A 6 14.21 -0.47 5.15
CA LEU A 6 13.22 0.26 4.39
C LEU A 6 13.71 1.68 4.05
N THR A 7 14.65 1.76 3.10
CA THR A 7 15.21 3.00 2.57
C THR A 7 14.29 3.56 1.50
N SER A 8 14.43 4.86 1.21
CA SER A 8 13.62 5.51 0.19
C SER A 8 13.71 4.84 -1.18
N ALA A 9 14.86 4.26 -1.55
CA ALA A 9 15.03 3.54 -2.82
C ALA A 9 14.25 2.22 -2.85
N VAL A 10 14.19 1.51 -1.73
CA VAL A 10 13.39 0.28 -1.58
C VAL A 10 11.90 0.63 -1.62
N SER A 11 11.49 1.65 -0.86
CA SER A 11 10.12 2.15 -0.86
C SER A 11 9.67 2.54 -2.27
N ASP A 12 10.49 3.25 -3.04
CA ASP A 12 10.17 3.67 -4.41
C ASP A 12 9.94 2.46 -5.34
N ARG A 13 10.77 1.42 -5.21
CA ARG A 13 10.60 0.15 -5.93
C ARG A 13 9.31 -0.58 -5.57
N ILE A 14 8.98 -0.67 -4.28
CA ILE A 14 7.72 -1.27 -3.80
C ILE A 14 6.54 -0.47 -4.32
N CYS A 15 6.63 0.85 -4.28
CA CYS A 15 5.63 1.79 -4.77
C CYS A 15 5.35 1.55 -6.26
N ALA A 16 6.40 1.49 -7.10
CA ALA A 16 6.28 1.25 -8.52
C ALA A 16 5.60 -0.11 -8.81
N HIS A 17 6.02 -1.18 -8.13
CA HIS A 17 5.42 -2.50 -8.29
C HIS A 17 3.95 -2.56 -7.84
N MET A 18 3.64 -1.98 -6.67
CA MET A 18 2.26 -1.88 -6.17
C MET A 18 1.36 -1.10 -7.14
N ASN A 19 1.87 -0.01 -7.74
CA ASN A 19 1.12 0.76 -8.71
C ASN A 19 0.90 0.04 -10.05
N ASP A 20 1.81 -0.85 -10.46
CA ASP A 20 1.74 -1.53 -11.76
C ASP A 20 0.95 -2.85 -11.68
N ASP A 21 1.26 -3.70 -10.69
CA ASP A 21 0.60 -5.01 -10.49
C ASP A 21 -0.67 -4.91 -9.63
N HIS A 22 -0.76 -3.91 -8.74
CA HIS A 22 -1.75 -3.87 -7.66
C HIS A 22 -2.48 -2.52 -7.52
N ALA A 23 -2.62 -1.74 -8.59
CA ALA A 23 -3.33 -0.44 -8.57
C ALA A 23 -4.74 -0.54 -7.94
N GLU A 24 -5.47 -1.61 -8.22
CA GLU A 24 -6.80 -1.85 -7.66
C GLU A 24 -6.79 -2.04 -6.13
N ALA A 25 -5.73 -2.65 -5.60
CA ALA A 25 -5.52 -2.80 -4.16
C ALA A 25 -5.27 -1.43 -3.50
N VAL A 26 -4.50 -0.56 -4.16
CA VAL A 26 -4.23 0.80 -3.68
C VAL A 26 -5.53 1.62 -3.58
N VAL A 27 -6.43 1.47 -4.56
CA VAL A 27 -7.77 2.07 -4.55
C VAL A 27 -8.61 1.51 -3.39
N ALA A 28 -8.57 0.19 -3.17
CA ALA A 28 -9.25 -0.43 -2.04
C ALA A 28 -8.73 0.09 -0.69
N TYR A 29 -7.41 0.28 -0.55
CA TYR A 29 -6.83 0.86 0.66
C TYR A 29 -7.28 2.28 0.91
N ALA A 30 -7.22 3.13 -0.11
CA ALA A 30 -7.69 4.51 -0.04
C ALA A 30 -9.17 4.58 0.39
N ARG A 31 -10.01 3.70 -0.14
CA ARG A 31 -11.43 3.64 0.20
C ARG A 31 -11.67 3.13 1.62
N HIS A 32 -11.00 2.05 2.01
CA HIS A 32 -11.32 1.35 3.26
C HIS A 32 -10.60 1.94 4.47
N TYR A 33 -9.33 2.27 4.33
CA TYR A 33 -8.51 2.85 5.40
C TYR A 33 -8.43 4.38 5.30
N GLY A 34 -8.36 4.93 4.09
CA GLY A 34 -8.31 6.38 3.87
C GLY A 34 -9.67 7.08 3.94
N GLY A 35 -10.78 6.32 3.98
CA GLY A 35 -12.14 6.87 4.01
C GLY A 35 -12.56 7.57 2.71
N ALA A 36 -11.83 7.37 1.59
CA ALA A 36 -12.18 7.96 0.32
C ALA A 36 -13.53 7.41 -0.18
N GLU A 37 -14.51 8.29 -0.40
CA GLU A 37 -15.84 7.92 -0.88
C GLU A 37 -15.79 7.62 -2.39
N ASN A 38 -15.48 6.36 -2.71
CA ASN A 38 -15.47 5.79 -4.06
C ASN A 38 -14.42 6.38 -5.02
N PRO A 39 -13.12 6.26 -4.69
CA PRO A 39 -12.04 6.79 -5.52
C PRO A 39 -11.98 6.16 -6.91
N SER A 40 -11.85 7.00 -7.95
CA SER A 40 -11.73 6.55 -9.35
C SER A 40 -10.36 5.96 -9.64
N GLN A 41 -9.30 6.62 -9.15
CA GLN A 41 -7.92 6.17 -9.26
C GLN A 41 -7.17 6.48 -7.96
N ALA A 42 -6.28 5.57 -7.58
CA ALA A 42 -5.37 5.78 -6.47
C ALA A 42 -3.98 5.29 -6.89
N ARG A 43 -2.97 6.08 -6.51
CA ARG A 43 -1.56 5.76 -6.71
C ARG A 43 -0.83 5.85 -5.41
N MET A 44 0.01 4.87 -5.13
CA MET A 44 0.93 4.96 -4.03
C MET A 44 1.99 6.01 -4.40
N LEU A 45 2.22 6.98 -3.52
CA LEU A 45 3.25 8.01 -3.68
C LEU A 45 4.52 7.60 -2.95
N LYS A 46 4.37 7.17 -1.69
CA LYS A 46 5.50 6.83 -0.82
C LYS A 46 5.09 5.81 0.23
N VAL A 47 6.02 4.93 0.58
CA VAL A 47 5.90 4.04 1.73
C VAL A 47 6.94 4.45 2.75
N GLU A 48 6.47 4.87 3.92
CA GLU A 48 7.29 5.11 5.10
C GLU A 48 7.09 3.95 6.11
N PRO A 49 8.01 3.79 7.09
CA PRO A 49 7.92 2.72 8.08
C PRO A 49 6.63 2.79 8.91
N GLU A 50 6.18 4.01 9.21
CA GLU A 50 5.05 4.26 10.11
C GLU A 50 3.73 4.53 9.36
N ARG A 51 3.81 4.92 8.08
CA ARG A 51 2.65 5.33 7.27
C ARG A 51 2.94 5.22 5.78
N MET A 52 1.90 5.05 4.97
CA MET A 52 1.98 5.15 3.52
C MET A 52 1.24 6.39 3.01
N LEU A 53 1.81 7.03 1.99
CA LEU A 53 1.21 8.14 1.27
C LEU A 53 0.65 7.62 -0.06
N LEU A 54 -0.60 7.98 -0.33
CA LEU A 54 -1.34 7.66 -1.53
C LEU A 54 -1.90 8.95 -2.13
N ASP A 55 -1.81 9.10 -3.43
CA ASP A 55 -2.57 10.08 -4.19
C ASP A 55 -3.87 9.42 -4.66
N VAL A 56 -5.00 10.06 -4.40
CA VAL A 56 -6.31 9.51 -4.71
C VAL A 56 -7.11 10.59 -5.43
N ASP A 57 -7.26 10.43 -6.75
CA ASP A 57 -7.90 11.43 -7.61
C ASP A 57 -7.30 12.86 -7.44
N GLY A 58 -6.00 12.95 -7.16
CA GLY A 58 -5.32 14.23 -6.86
C GLY A 58 -5.41 14.70 -5.41
N SER A 59 -5.97 13.88 -4.50
CA SER A 59 -5.95 14.12 -3.05
C SER A 59 -4.87 13.29 -2.36
N GLU A 60 -3.93 13.95 -1.69
CA GLU A 60 -2.92 13.28 -0.88
C GLU A 60 -3.54 12.73 0.42
N LEU A 61 -3.57 11.41 0.51
CA LEU A 61 -4.01 10.64 1.66
C LEU A 61 -2.82 9.95 2.31
N SER A 62 -2.82 9.90 3.63
CA SER A 62 -1.83 9.12 4.39
C SER A 62 -2.53 8.12 5.29
N ILE A 63 -2.08 6.87 5.24
CA ILE A 63 -2.63 5.77 6.03
C ILE A 63 -1.52 5.29 6.96
N ALA A 64 -1.73 5.42 8.25
CA ALA A 64 -0.81 4.90 9.26
C ALA A 64 -0.89 3.37 9.30
N PHE A 65 0.25 2.72 9.43
CA PHE A 65 0.31 1.28 9.64
C PHE A 65 0.07 0.94 11.12
N ASP A 66 -0.50 -0.24 11.36
CA ASP A 66 -0.71 -0.75 12.73
C ASP A 66 0.63 -1.14 13.39
N HIS A 67 1.68 -1.34 12.59
CA HIS A 67 3.05 -1.55 13.04
C HIS A 67 4.07 -0.76 12.21
N THR A 68 5.29 -0.66 12.73
CA THR A 68 6.42 -0.08 11.98
C THR A 68 7.04 -1.12 11.06
N LEU A 69 7.03 -0.85 9.75
CA LEU A 69 7.70 -1.70 8.76
C LEU A 69 9.22 -1.67 9.00
N SER A 70 9.81 -2.84 9.24
CA SER A 70 11.26 -2.92 9.47
C SER A 70 12.05 -2.96 8.16
N ASP A 71 11.57 -3.72 7.18
CA ASP A 71 12.29 -4.03 5.95
C ASP A 71 11.34 -4.23 4.76
N SER A 72 11.91 -4.37 3.56
CA SER A 72 11.15 -4.63 2.32
C SER A 72 10.22 -5.85 2.39
N GLU A 73 10.68 -6.95 3.00
CA GLU A 73 9.90 -8.17 3.14
C GLU A 73 8.71 -7.98 4.07
N ASP A 74 8.91 -7.23 5.16
CA ASP A 74 7.87 -6.91 6.12
C ASP A 74 6.80 -6.01 5.48
N ALA A 75 7.22 -4.96 4.75
CA ALA A 75 6.34 -4.11 3.95
C ALA A 75 5.46 -4.92 2.99
N HIS A 76 6.08 -5.82 2.21
CA HIS A 76 5.35 -6.65 1.26
C HIS A 76 4.37 -7.60 1.97
N ARG A 77 4.80 -8.27 3.06
CA ARG A 77 3.95 -9.17 3.83
C ARG A 77 2.76 -8.45 4.44
N THR A 78 2.96 -7.26 4.99
CA THR A 78 1.90 -6.45 5.60
C THR A 78 0.89 -5.98 4.58
N LEU A 79 1.36 -5.47 3.43
CA LEU A 79 0.47 -5.10 2.33
C LEU A 79 -0.33 -6.32 1.84
N VAL A 80 0.30 -7.48 1.62
CA VAL A 80 -0.44 -8.69 1.20
C VAL A 80 -1.43 -9.14 2.27
N ALA A 81 -1.09 -9.04 3.56
CA ALA A 81 -1.98 -9.40 4.66
C ALA A 81 -3.20 -8.46 4.74
N MET A 82 -3.00 -7.15 4.59
CA MET A 82 -4.10 -6.18 4.55
C MET A 82 -5.00 -6.42 3.32
N LEU A 83 -4.41 -6.72 2.16
CA LEU A 83 -5.18 -7.05 0.95
C LEU A 83 -6.02 -8.33 1.13
N ARG A 84 -5.45 -9.36 1.76
CA ARG A 84 -6.15 -10.61 2.05
C ARG A 84 -7.22 -10.47 3.12
N ALA A 85 -7.05 -9.55 4.07
CA ALA A 85 -8.05 -9.25 5.09
C ALA A 85 -9.29 -8.57 4.48
N MET A 86 -9.12 -7.87 3.35
CA MET A 86 -10.24 -7.35 2.57
C MET A 86 -10.83 -8.48 1.70
N PRO A 87 -12.17 -8.58 1.60
CA PRO A 87 -12.78 -9.49 0.64
C PRO A 87 -12.41 -9.03 -0.77
N GLN A 88 -11.48 -9.74 -1.41
CA GLN A 88 -11.16 -9.52 -2.82
C GLN A 88 -12.44 -9.67 -3.64
N PRO A 89 -12.80 -8.72 -4.53
CA PRO A 89 -13.94 -8.87 -5.43
C PRO A 89 -13.68 -9.86 -6.59
N GLY A 90 -12.89 -10.93 -6.40
CA GLY A 90 -12.48 -11.77 -7.53
C GLY A 90 -11.77 -13.08 -7.30
N ASN A 91 -11.91 -13.76 -6.15
CA ASN A 91 -11.45 -15.16 -6.03
C ASN A 91 -12.56 -16.08 -5.50
N ALA A 92 -13.46 -16.46 -6.40
CA ALA A 92 -14.19 -17.70 -6.34
C ALA A 92 -13.57 -18.64 -7.38
N ASP A 93 -12.64 -19.50 -6.95
CA ASP A 93 -12.53 -20.93 -7.30
C ASP A 93 -11.42 -21.58 -6.45
#